data_AF-A0A3D5TDY6-F1
#
_entry.id   AF-A0A3D5TDY6-F1
#
_cell.length_a   1.000
_cell.length_b   1.000
_cell.length_c   1.000
_cell.angle_alpha   90.00
_cell.angle_beta   90.00
_cell.angle_gamma   90.00
#
_symmetry.space_group_name_H-M   'P 1'
#
loop_
_entity.id
_entity.type
_entity.pdbx_description
1 polymer ?
#
loop_
_entity_poly.entity_id
_entity_poly.type
_entity_poly.pdbx_seq_one_letter_code
_entity_poly.pdbx_strand_id
1 'polypeptide(L)'
;MTLFDYYLQYMTQICEGSLTAPEGITLTQTDEMHRAMELQRQIGAMGIPAFVRACAAAAGDEVPQAAYDSFSMDDVLSAARVLASQAQEEQAEEPVQKEPDPDAGKHAFEVFLDCIALDDGLVQYLIQVLKKRDWQEFYKLSQITTKLDLDPNEFLYWLGNKEQFAPLDEQACASIMDACLNRLAEEKRLDVLAALLSGDQKTFELFRCEAPELMHLPEATFDWYCRNYLDRDYPLRMILRLNGVEFPEKLE
;
A
#
# COMPACT_ATOMS: atom_id res chain seq x y z
N MET A 1 5.64 -15.41 -40.97
CA MET A 1 5.08 -15.71 -39.66
C MET A 1 5.61 -17.05 -39.22
N THR A 2 6.21 -17.09 -38.04
CA THR A 2 6.63 -18.32 -37.38
C THR A 2 5.40 -19.05 -36.83
N LEU A 3 5.54 -20.33 -36.49
CA LEU A 3 4.44 -21.07 -35.83
C LEU A 3 4.04 -20.44 -34.49
N PHE A 4 4.97 -19.76 -33.82
CA PHE A 4 4.71 -19.03 -32.59
C PHE A 4 3.86 -17.77 -32.83
N ASP A 5 4.01 -17.09 -33.96
CA ASP A 5 3.15 -15.95 -34.32
C ASP A 5 1.69 -16.41 -34.53
N TYR A 6 1.50 -17.54 -35.23
CA TYR A 6 0.17 -18.14 -35.39
C TYR A 6 -0.42 -18.59 -34.06
N TYR A 7 0.42 -19.14 -33.17
CA TYR A 7 0.01 -19.51 -31.82
C TYR A 7 -0.55 -18.33 -31.03
N LEU A 8 0.16 -17.20 -31.00
CA LEU A 8 -0.28 -16.01 -30.29
C LEU A 8 -1.58 -15.45 -30.89
N GLN A 9 -1.66 -15.39 -32.22
CA GLN A 9 -2.86 -14.91 -32.91
C GLN A 9 -4.09 -15.75 -32.54
N TYR A 10 -4.00 -17.08 -32.61
CA TYR A 10 -5.12 -17.95 -32.26
C TYR A 10 -5.47 -17.92 -30.77
N MET A 11 -4.47 -17.81 -29.90
CA MET A 11 -4.70 -17.66 -28.46
C MET A 11 -5.49 -16.38 -28.16
N THR A 12 -5.09 -15.24 -28.74
CA THR A 12 -5.79 -13.96 -28.59
C THR A 12 -7.22 -14.04 -29.11
N GLN A 13 -7.43 -14.60 -30.32
CA GLN A 13 -8.78 -14.73 -30.90
C GLN A 13 -9.72 -15.62 -30.07
N ILE A 14 -9.21 -16.67 -29.41
CA ILE A 14 -10.00 -17.54 -28.53
C ILE A 14 -10.33 -16.86 -27.20
N CYS A 15 -9.39 -16.06 -26.65
CA CYS A 15 -9.61 -15.27 -25.44
C CYS A 15 -10.63 -14.15 -25.69
N GLU A 16 -10.53 -13.44 -26.81
CA GLU A 16 -11.48 -12.41 -27.25
C GLU A 16 -12.86 -12.98 -27.66
N GLY A 17 -12.97 -14.31 -27.79
CA GLY A 17 -14.20 -14.99 -28.19
C GLY A 17 -14.53 -14.91 -29.68
N SER A 18 -13.62 -14.37 -30.49
CA SER A 18 -13.74 -14.27 -31.96
C SER A 18 -13.59 -15.63 -32.67
N LEU A 19 -12.86 -16.57 -32.05
CA LEU A 19 -12.70 -17.94 -32.55
C LEU A 19 -13.21 -18.94 -31.50
N THR A 20 -14.00 -19.93 -31.94
CA THR A 20 -14.45 -21.01 -31.06
C THR A 20 -13.28 -21.91 -30.68
N ALA A 21 -13.27 -22.39 -29.43
CA ALA A 21 -12.25 -23.32 -28.97
C ALA A 21 -12.18 -24.54 -29.90
N PRO A 22 -10.97 -24.93 -30.36
CA PRO A 22 -10.81 -26.02 -31.31
C PRO A 22 -11.03 -27.39 -30.65
N GLU A 23 -11.19 -28.43 -31.48
CA GLU A 23 -11.37 -29.80 -31.00
C GLU A 23 -10.23 -30.23 -30.05
N GLY A 24 -10.60 -30.67 -28.84
CA GLY A 24 -9.66 -31.05 -27.78
C GLY A 24 -9.44 -29.99 -26.68
N ILE A 25 -10.01 -28.78 -26.83
CA ILE A 25 -9.99 -27.75 -25.80
C ILE A 25 -11.40 -27.47 -25.30
N THR A 26 -11.61 -27.65 -24.00
CA THR A 26 -12.87 -27.33 -23.34
C THR A 26 -12.63 -26.21 -22.35
N LEU A 27 -13.18 -25.03 -22.63
CA LEU A 27 -13.12 -23.89 -21.72
C LEU A 27 -14.38 -23.89 -20.86
N THR A 28 -14.22 -24.08 -19.55
CA THR A 28 -15.33 -24.15 -18.58
C THR A 28 -15.51 -22.86 -17.80
N GLN A 29 -14.47 -22.02 -17.77
CA GLN A 29 -14.46 -20.76 -17.05
C GLN A 29 -15.01 -19.59 -17.89
N THR A 30 -15.81 -18.75 -17.25
CA THR A 30 -16.40 -17.53 -17.86
C THR A 30 -15.53 -16.30 -17.65
N ASP A 31 -14.71 -16.28 -16.60
CA ASP A 31 -13.78 -15.20 -16.29
C ASP A 31 -12.58 -15.20 -17.26
N GLU A 32 -12.21 -14.05 -17.81
CA GLU A 32 -11.19 -13.92 -18.86
C GLU A 32 -9.81 -14.41 -18.41
N MET A 33 -9.42 -14.09 -17.17
CA MET A 33 -8.10 -14.47 -16.64
C MET A 33 -8.05 -15.98 -16.36
N HIS A 34 -9.10 -16.53 -15.76
CA HIS A 34 -9.20 -17.96 -15.52
C HIS A 34 -9.35 -18.78 -16.81
N ARG A 35 -10.03 -18.24 -17.82
CA ARG A 35 -10.17 -18.83 -19.15
C ARG A 35 -8.83 -18.87 -19.89
N ALA A 36 -8.06 -17.78 -19.86
CA ALA A 36 -6.71 -17.74 -20.44
C ALA A 36 -5.77 -18.75 -19.76
N MET A 37 -5.83 -18.86 -18.43
CA MET A 37 -5.04 -19.83 -17.67
C MET A 37 -5.42 -21.29 -17.98
N GLU A 38 -6.72 -21.58 -18.07
CA GLU A 38 -7.23 -22.91 -18.42
C GLU A 38 -6.82 -23.31 -19.85
N LEU A 39 -6.88 -22.36 -20.79
CA LEU A 39 -6.43 -22.52 -22.17
C LEU A 39 -4.93 -22.83 -22.22
N GLN A 40 -4.10 -22.03 -21.55
CA GLN A 40 -2.65 -22.20 -21.52
C GLN A 40 -2.23 -23.55 -20.91
N ARG A 41 -2.95 -24.02 -19.88
CA ARG A 41 -2.72 -25.34 -19.28
C ARG A 41 -3.01 -26.48 -20.27
N GLN A 42 -4.12 -26.40 -21.02
CA GLN A 42 -4.48 -27.41 -22.02
C GLN A 42 -3.52 -27.40 -23.21
N ILE A 43 -3.06 -26.21 -23.63
CA ILE A 43 -2.00 -26.07 -24.64
C ILE A 43 -0.70 -26.70 -24.16
N GLY A 44 -0.33 -26.52 -22.90
CA GLY A 44 0.86 -27.15 -22.32
C GLY A 44 0.82 -28.68 -22.36
N ALA A 45 -0.38 -29.27 -22.29
CA ALA A 45 -0.57 -30.72 -22.36
C ALA A 45 -0.56 -31.28 -23.80
N MET A 46 -1.12 -30.55 -24.78
CA MET A 46 -1.19 -31.00 -26.18
C MET A 46 0.00 -30.55 -27.05
N GLY A 47 0.66 -29.46 -26.66
CA GLY A 47 1.76 -28.83 -27.39
C GLY A 47 1.29 -27.77 -28.40
N ILE A 48 2.13 -26.74 -28.57
CA ILE A 48 1.88 -25.59 -29.46
C ILE A 48 1.60 -26.02 -30.91
N PRO A 49 2.34 -26.97 -31.54
CA PRO A 49 2.05 -27.39 -32.92
C PRO A 49 0.68 -28.06 -33.08
N ALA A 50 0.25 -28.84 -32.10
CA ALA A 50 -1.06 -29.50 -32.13
C ALA A 50 -2.19 -28.47 -31.96
N PHE A 51 -2.00 -27.50 -31.07
CA PHE A 51 -2.93 -26.39 -30.88
C PHE A 51 -3.12 -25.56 -32.15
N VAL A 52 -2.02 -25.15 -32.81
CA VAL A 52 -2.10 -24.33 -34.03
C VAL A 52 -2.79 -25.09 -35.17
N ARG A 53 -2.57 -26.41 -35.32
CA ARG A 53 -3.30 -27.23 -36.31
C ARG A 53 -4.80 -27.28 -36.03
N ALA A 54 -5.17 -27.45 -34.78
CA ALA A 54 -6.57 -27.54 -34.38
C ALA A 54 -7.28 -26.18 -34.58
N CYS A 55 -6.60 -25.06 -34.26
CA CYS A 55 -7.10 -23.72 -34.51
C CYS A 55 -7.21 -23.39 -36.01
N ALA A 56 -6.19 -23.72 -36.80
CA ALA A 56 -6.20 -23.50 -38.24
C ALA A 56 -7.35 -24.27 -38.92
N ALA A 57 -7.57 -25.53 -38.53
CA ALA A 57 -8.71 -26.31 -39.01
C ALA A 57 -10.07 -25.71 -38.62
N ALA A 58 -10.19 -25.17 -37.40
CA ALA A 58 -11.41 -24.51 -36.93
C ALA A 58 -11.66 -23.16 -37.61
N ALA A 59 -10.60 -22.42 -37.93
CA ALA A 59 -10.66 -21.13 -38.63
C ALA A 59 -10.81 -21.28 -40.16
N GLY A 60 -10.56 -22.47 -40.71
CA GLY A 60 -10.48 -22.69 -42.15
C GLY A 60 -9.20 -22.13 -42.79
N ASP A 61 -8.16 -21.92 -41.99
CA ASP A 61 -6.86 -21.40 -42.40
C ASP A 61 -5.89 -22.53 -42.77
N GLU A 62 -5.01 -22.27 -43.74
CA GLU A 62 -3.89 -23.16 -44.07
C GLU A 62 -2.57 -22.57 -43.57
N VAL A 63 -2.04 -23.14 -42.47
CA VAL A 63 -0.71 -22.77 -41.95
C VAL A 63 0.36 -23.52 -42.74
N PRO A 64 1.38 -22.84 -43.31
CA PRO A 64 2.41 -23.50 -44.12
C PRO A 64 3.17 -24.59 -43.36
N GLN A 65 3.38 -25.75 -44.00
CA GLN A 65 4.13 -26.87 -43.41
C GLN A 65 5.53 -26.47 -42.93
N ALA A 66 6.19 -25.56 -43.65
CA ALA A 66 7.49 -25.01 -43.29
C ALA A 66 7.51 -24.30 -41.91
N ALA A 67 6.37 -23.75 -41.45
CA ALA A 67 6.25 -23.18 -40.11
C ALA A 67 6.27 -24.26 -39.02
N TYR A 68 5.70 -25.43 -39.29
CA TYR A 68 5.76 -26.58 -38.40
C TYR A 68 7.16 -27.19 -38.35
N ASP A 69 7.82 -27.30 -39.50
CA ASP A 69 9.14 -27.95 -39.60
C ASP A 69 10.26 -27.08 -38.99
N SER A 70 10.07 -25.76 -38.95
CA SER A 70 11.00 -24.81 -38.32
C SER A 70 10.71 -24.53 -36.85
N PHE A 71 9.70 -25.19 -36.25
CA PHE A 71 9.34 -24.97 -34.86
C PHE A 71 10.39 -25.53 -33.90
N SER A 72 10.98 -24.65 -33.09
CA SER A 72 11.89 -25.00 -31.99
C SER A 72 11.37 -24.46 -30.66
N MET A 73 11.48 -25.27 -29.61
CA MET A 73 11.06 -24.87 -28.27
C MET A 73 11.97 -23.79 -27.67
N ASP A 74 13.24 -23.75 -28.09
CA ASP A 74 14.17 -22.66 -27.74
C ASP A 74 13.79 -21.34 -28.43
N ASP A 75 13.26 -21.40 -29.66
CA ASP A 75 12.75 -20.22 -30.38
C ASP A 75 11.47 -19.69 -29.72
N VAL A 76 10.61 -20.58 -29.22
CA VAL A 76 9.45 -20.19 -28.40
C VAL A 76 9.89 -19.52 -27.10
N LEU A 77 10.88 -20.07 -26.40
CA LEU A 77 11.36 -19.51 -25.14
C LEU A 77 12.04 -18.15 -25.35
N SER A 78 12.80 -17.99 -26.43
CA SER A 78 13.42 -16.73 -26.79
C SER A 78 12.40 -15.69 -27.26
N ALA A 79 11.41 -16.07 -28.08
CA ALA A 79 10.32 -15.18 -28.49
C ALA A 79 9.43 -14.76 -27.31
N ALA A 80 9.15 -15.68 -26.37
CA ALA A 80 8.45 -15.37 -25.13
C ALA A 80 9.26 -14.41 -24.23
N ARG A 81 10.59 -14.54 -24.18
CA ARG A 81 11.45 -13.57 -23.49
C ARG A 81 11.43 -12.21 -24.18
N VAL A 82 11.49 -12.18 -25.51
CA VAL A 82 11.43 -10.94 -26.31
C VAL A 82 10.08 -10.25 -26.10
N LEU A 83 8.97 -10.98 -26.12
CA LEU A 83 7.64 -10.44 -25.81
C LEU A 83 7.48 -10.02 -24.35
N ALA A 84 8.05 -10.75 -23.40
CA ALA A 84 8.08 -10.33 -22.01
C ALA A 84 8.86 -9.02 -21.83
N SER A 85 9.98 -8.85 -22.56
CA SER A 85 10.72 -7.59 -22.59
C SER A 85 10.01 -6.46 -23.35
N GLN A 86 9.26 -6.77 -24.42
CA GLN A 86 8.46 -5.76 -25.15
C GLN A 86 7.21 -5.34 -24.37
N ALA A 87 6.57 -6.27 -23.64
CA ALA A 87 5.51 -5.95 -22.70
C ALA A 87 6.03 -5.10 -21.52
N GLN A 88 7.30 -5.27 -21.13
CA GLN A 88 7.98 -4.35 -20.21
C GLN A 88 8.30 -2.98 -20.82
N GLU A 89 8.39 -2.84 -22.16
CA GLU A 89 8.59 -1.57 -22.84
C GLU A 89 7.28 -0.77 -23.05
N GLU A 90 6.14 -1.44 -23.27
CA GLU A 90 4.81 -0.78 -23.26
C GLU A 90 4.23 -0.57 -21.84
N GLN A 91 4.77 -1.25 -20.84
CA GLN A 91 4.58 -0.95 -19.40
C GLN A 91 5.78 -0.24 -18.78
N ALA A 92 6.55 0.51 -19.57
CA ALA A 92 7.60 1.39 -19.06
C ALA A 92 7.00 2.63 -18.35
N GLU A 93 6.22 2.41 -17.29
CA GLU A 93 6.61 2.99 -16.01
C GLU A 93 7.82 2.15 -15.56
N GLU A 94 8.97 2.81 -15.45
CA GLU A 94 10.26 2.17 -15.15
C GLU A 94 10.13 1.07 -14.07
N PRO A 95 10.83 -0.07 -14.20
CA PRO A 95 11.07 -0.93 -13.06
C PRO A 95 12.03 -0.15 -12.15
N VAL A 96 11.45 0.71 -11.32
CA VAL A 96 12.08 1.17 -10.09
C VAL A 96 12.57 -0.11 -9.45
N GLN A 97 13.90 -0.26 -9.32
CA GLN A 97 14.45 -1.18 -8.34
C GLN A 97 13.66 -0.88 -7.09
N LYS A 98 12.72 -1.76 -6.70
CA LYS A 98 12.02 -1.59 -5.43
C LYS A 98 13.13 -1.67 -4.41
N GLU A 99 13.66 -0.51 -4.03
CA GLU A 99 14.20 -0.29 -2.71
C GLU A 99 13.23 -1.03 -1.78
N PRO A 100 13.75 -1.83 -0.83
CA PRO A 100 12.88 -2.52 0.11
C PRO A 100 11.85 -1.50 0.56
N ASP A 101 10.58 -1.80 0.30
CA ASP A 101 9.49 -0.85 0.48
C ASP A 101 9.71 -0.20 1.85
N PRO A 102 9.95 1.13 1.92
CA PRO A 102 10.27 1.78 3.19
C PRO A 102 9.16 1.58 4.23
N ASP A 103 7.97 1.17 3.76
CA ASP A 103 6.80 0.86 4.55
C ASP A 103 6.59 -0.67 4.73
N ALA A 104 7.51 -1.51 4.26
CA ALA A 104 7.48 -2.96 4.46
C ALA A 104 7.50 -3.29 5.96
N GLY A 105 6.36 -3.74 6.47
CA GLY A 105 6.17 -4.10 7.88
C GLY A 105 5.63 -2.98 8.77
N LYS A 106 5.39 -1.78 8.23
CA LYS A 106 4.64 -0.72 8.93
C LYS A 106 3.14 -1.00 8.91
N HIS A 107 2.45 -0.49 9.91
CA HIS A 107 0.99 -0.52 9.94
C HIS A 107 0.44 0.46 8.89
N ALA A 108 -0.65 0.11 8.19
CA ALA A 108 -1.22 0.99 7.15
C ALA A 108 -1.61 2.39 7.68
N PHE A 109 -1.96 2.48 8.97
CA PHE A 109 -2.21 3.76 9.64
C PHE A 109 -0.94 4.61 9.85
N GLU A 110 0.23 4.00 10.05
CA GLU A 110 1.51 4.73 10.13
C GLU A 110 1.84 5.32 8.77
N VAL A 111 1.71 4.52 7.70
CA VAL A 111 1.94 4.99 6.31
C VAL A 111 1.00 6.13 5.95
N PHE A 112 -0.27 6.03 6.38
CA PHE A 112 -1.25 7.10 6.22
C PHE A 112 -0.79 8.39 6.91
N LEU A 113 -0.36 8.31 8.18
CA LEU A 113 0.08 9.49 8.93
C LEU A 113 1.39 10.07 8.42
N ASP A 114 2.36 9.23 8.06
CA ASP A 114 3.61 9.63 7.43
C ASP A 114 3.32 10.47 6.18
N CYS A 115 2.40 10.01 5.32
CA CYS A 115 1.98 10.76 4.12
C CYS A 115 1.32 12.10 4.47
N ILE A 116 0.43 12.12 5.46
CA ILE A 116 -0.28 13.34 5.87
C ILE A 116 0.69 14.36 6.50
N ALA A 117 1.69 13.89 7.26
CA ALA A 117 2.68 14.73 7.91
C ALA A 117 3.64 15.43 6.92
N LEU A 118 3.71 14.99 5.67
CA LEU A 118 4.52 15.64 4.64
C LEU A 118 4.05 17.06 4.29
N ASP A 119 2.77 17.38 4.53
CA ASP A 119 2.19 18.67 4.18
C ASP A 119 1.25 19.18 5.28
N ASP A 120 1.56 20.37 5.82
CA ASP A 120 0.75 21.02 6.87
C ASP A 120 -0.71 21.21 6.44
N GLY A 121 -0.97 21.46 5.14
CA GLY A 121 -2.31 21.56 4.58
C GLY A 121 -3.09 20.25 4.65
N LEU A 122 -2.43 19.12 4.41
CA LEU A 122 -3.02 17.78 4.60
C LEU A 122 -3.34 17.50 6.06
N VAL A 123 -2.48 17.90 7.01
CA VAL A 123 -2.78 17.80 8.45
C VAL A 123 -4.03 18.62 8.79
N GLN A 124 -4.12 19.85 8.31
CA GLN A 124 -5.30 20.70 8.52
C GLN A 124 -6.56 20.13 7.88
N TYR A 125 -6.44 19.54 6.69
CA TYR A 125 -7.55 18.90 6.01
C TYR A 125 -8.02 17.65 6.78
N LEU A 126 -7.10 16.80 7.24
CA LEU A 126 -7.41 15.63 8.08
C LEU A 126 -8.15 16.05 9.36
N ILE A 127 -7.68 17.10 10.05
CA ILE A 127 -8.36 17.67 11.22
C ILE A 127 -9.81 18.02 10.89
N GLN A 128 -10.06 18.72 9.78
CA GLN A 128 -11.40 19.14 9.39
C GLN A 128 -12.32 17.95 9.08
N VAL A 129 -11.80 16.97 8.32
CA VAL A 129 -12.52 15.75 7.94
C VAL A 129 -12.94 14.97 9.18
N LEU A 130 -11.99 14.71 10.09
CA LEU A 130 -12.25 13.97 11.33
C LEU A 130 -13.22 14.71 12.26
N LYS A 131 -13.05 16.03 12.41
CA LYS A 131 -13.92 16.86 13.26
C LYS A 131 -15.36 16.92 12.75
N LYS A 132 -15.56 16.96 11.43
CA LYS A 132 -16.90 16.94 10.80
C LYS A 132 -17.48 15.54 10.71
N ARG A 133 -16.70 14.50 11.02
CA ARG A 133 -17.05 13.10 10.82
C ARG A 133 -17.41 12.80 9.35
N ASP A 134 -16.68 13.42 8.42
CA ASP A 134 -16.89 13.25 6.98
C ASP A 134 -16.12 12.02 6.47
N TRP A 135 -16.69 10.84 6.71
CA TRP A 135 -16.01 9.57 6.40
C TRP A 135 -15.78 9.37 4.92
N GLN A 136 -16.61 9.95 4.05
CA GLN A 136 -16.41 9.85 2.61
C GLN A 136 -15.10 10.50 2.18
N GLU A 137 -14.80 11.69 2.72
CA GLU A 137 -13.53 12.37 2.43
C GLU A 137 -12.35 11.65 3.10
N PHE A 138 -12.53 11.05 4.29
CA PHE A 138 -11.50 10.22 4.91
C PHE A 138 -11.14 9.01 4.04
N TYR A 139 -12.13 8.28 3.52
CA TYR A 139 -11.88 7.13 2.64
C TYR A 139 -11.13 7.53 1.35
N LYS A 140 -11.48 8.67 0.75
CA LYS A 140 -10.72 9.18 -0.40
C LYS A 140 -9.27 9.45 -0.04
N LEU A 141 -9.05 10.10 1.11
CA LEU A 141 -7.71 10.44 1.58
C LEU A 141 -6.88 9.19 1.88
N SER A 142 -7.47 8.17 2.52
CA SER A 142 -6.81 6.90 2.81
C SER A 142 -6.53 6.08 1.55
N GLN A 143 -7.45 6.08 0.58
CA GLN A 143 -7.27 5.34 -0.67
C GLN A 143 -6.19 5.98 -1.56
N ILE A 144 -6.09 7.32 -1.60
CA ILE A 144 -5.04 8.02 -2.35
C ILE A 144 -3.64 7.75 -1.78
N THR A 145 -3.52 7.67 -0.45
CA THR A 145 -2.24 7.54 0.25
C THR A 145 -1.79 6.09 0.41
N THR A 146 -2.71 5.19 0.78
CA THR A 146 -2.38 3.79 1.13
C THR A 146 -2.94 2.75 0.17
N LYS A 147 -3.81 3.15 -0.78
CA LYS A 147 -4.59 2.24 -1.65
C LYS A 147 -5.55 1.32 -0.88
N LEU A 148 -5.82 1.61 0.39
CA LEU A 148 -6.73 0.86 1.25
C LEU A 148 -7.86 1.75 1.76
N ASP A 149 -9.04 1.16 1.93
CA ASP A 149 -10.17 1.80 2.60
C ASP A 149 -10.01 1.65 4.11
N LEU A 150 -9.27 2.58 4.72
CA LEU A 150 -9.03 2.60 6.17
C LEU A 150 -10.30 3.01 6.92
N ASP A 151 -10.69 2.26 7.96
CA ASP A 151 -11.81 2.62 8.82
C ASP A 151 -11.44 3.81 9.74
N PRO A 152 -12.20 4.92 9.72
CA PRO A 152 -11.89 6.11 10.52
C PRO A 152 -11.93 5.87 12.04
N ASN A 153 -12.83 5.01 12.53
CA ASN A 153 -12.95 4.71 13.95
C ASN A 153 -11.81 3.80 14.40
N GLU A 154 -11.43 2.82 13.59
CA GLU A 154 -10.26 1.97 13.83
C GLU A 154 -8.97 2.80 13.84
N PHE A 155 -8.83 3.71 12.87
CA PHE A 155 -7.73 4.66 12.82
C PHE A 155 -7.64 5.52 14.08
N LEU A 156 -8.75 6.16 14.49
CA LEU A 156 -8.79 6.99 15.69
C LEU A 156 -8.53 6.17 16.95
N TYR A 157 -9.12 4.98 17.07
CA TYR A 157 -8.89 4.08 18.20
C TYR A 157 -7.41 3.68 18.30
N TRP A 158 -6.83 3.25 17.18
CA TRP A 158 -5.43 2.86 17.09
C TRP A 158 -4.51 4.02 17.49
N LEU A 159 -4.72 5.20 16.92
CA LEU A 159 -3.89 6.38 17.21
C LEU A 159 -4.04 6.77 18.69
N GLY A 160 -5.27 6.74 19.20
CA GLY A 160 -5.60 7.03 20.59
C GLY A 160 -4.88 6.13 21.61
N ASN A 161 -4.58 4.89 21.22
CA ASN A 161 -3.97 3.86 22.08
C ASN A 161 -2.58 3.43 21.57
N LYS A 162 -1.94 4.25 20.72
CA LYS A 162 -0.72 3.90 19.98
C LYS A 162 0.41 3.42 20.89
N GLU A 163 0.53 3.99 22.07
CA GLU A 163 1.54 3.66 23.08
C GLU A 163 1.42 2.23 23.62
N GLN A 164 0.23 1.60 23.54
CA GLN A 164 0.03 0.22 23.99
C GLN A 164 0.72 -0.81 23.09
N PHE A 165 1.08 -0.42 21.87
CA PHE A 165 1.83 -1.24 20.92
C PHE A 165 3.34 -1.02 21.03
N ALA A 166 3.78 -0.09 21.87
CA ALA A 166 5.19 0.22 22.08
C ALA A 166 5.81 -0.63 23.20
N PRO A 167 7.15 -0.75 23.24
CA PRO A 167 7.86 -1.31 24.40
C PRO A 167 7.47 -0.63 25.72
N LEU A 168 7.59 -1.33 26.85
CA LEU A 168 7.08 -0.89 28.16
C LEU A 168 7.67 0.46 28.63
N ASP A 169 8.94 0.68 28.34
CA ASP A 169 9.68 1.92 28.57
C ASP A 169 9.12 3.08 27.73
N GLU A 170 8.85 2.83 26.44
CA GLU A 170 8.23 3.82 25.56
C GLU A 170 6.79 4.13 25.98
N GLN A 171 6.00 3.10 26.30
CA GLN A 171 4.60 3.21 26.69
C GLN A 171 4.41 4.15 27.88
N ALA A 172 5.20 3.94 28.95
CA ALA A 172 5.12 4.74 30.17
C ALA A 172 5.51 6.20 29.91
N CYS A 173 6.60 6.42 29.17
CA CYS A 173 7.09 7.75 28.86
C CYS A 173 6.13 8.52 27.94
N ALA A 174 5.59 7.88 26.90
CA ALA A 174 4.62 8.48 25.98
C ALA A 174 3.32 8.85 26.71
N SER A 175 2.81 7.96 27.58
CA SER A 175 1.61 8.24 28.40
C SER A 175 1.80 9.43 29.33
N ILE A 176 2.95 9.51 30.02
CA ILE A 176 3.26 10.62 30.93
C ILE A 176 3.44 11.92 30.15
N MET A 177 4.07 11.87 28.96
CA MET A 177 4.21 13.03 28.09
C MET A 177 2.86 13.55 27.60
N ASP A 178 1.96 12.67 27.16
CA ASP A 178 0.58 13.03 26.80
C ASP A 178 -0.16 13.71 27.94
N ALA A 179 -0.06 13.17 29.16
CA ALA A 179 -0.68 13.75 30.34
C ALA A 179 -0.11 15.15 30.65
N CYS A 180 1.20 15.33 30.50
CA CYS A 180 1.88 16.61 30.65
C CYS A 180 1.39 17.66 29.63
N LEU A 181 1.28 17.27 28.36
CA LEU A 181 0.79 18.16 27.30
C LEU A 181 -0.69 18.49 27.46
N ASN A 182 -1.53 17.52 27.85
CA ASN A 182 -2.94 17.77 28.18
C ASN A 182 -3.07 18.79 29.32
N ARG A 183 -2.26 18.66 30.37
CA ARG A 183 -2.22 19.65 31.47
C ARG A 183 -1.85 21.05 30.97
N LEU A 184 -0.84 21.17 30.10
CA LEU A 184 -0.47 22.45 29.50
C LEU A 184 -1.62 23.06 28.69
N ALA A 185 -2.38 22.24 27.98
CA ALA A 185 -3.56 22.67 27.24
C ALA A 185 -4.67 23.19 28.17
N GLU A 186 -4.94 22.47 29.27
CA GLU A 186 -5.91 22.89 30.32
C GLU A 186 -5.48 24.20 31.01
N GLU A 187 -4.18 24.34 31.29
CA GLU A 187 -3.56 25.56 31.84
C GLU A 187 -3.47 26.70 30.81
N LYS A 188 -3.87 26.46 29.55
CA LYS A 188 -3.79 27.40 28.41
C LYS A 188 -2.38 27.90 28.09
N ARG A 189 -1.35 27.13 28.46
CA ARG A 189 0.07 27.36 28.11
C ARG A 189 0.39 26.84 26.71
N LEU A 190 -0.36 27.32 25.72
CA LEU A 190 -0.30 26.83 24.34
C LEU A 190 1.03 27.17 23.64
N ASP A 191 1.69 28.23 24.07
CA ASP A 191 3.03 28.62 23.64
C ASP A 191 4.09 27.58 24.01
N VAL A 192 4.08 27.12 25.26
CA VAL A 192 4.95 26.05 25.75
C VAL A 192 4.63 24.74 25.04
N LEU A 193 3.34 24.40 24.91
CA LEU A 193 2.91 23.19 24.21
C LEU A 193 3.38 23.19 22.75
N ALA A 194 3.20 24.30 22.02
CA ALA A 194 3.64 24.41 20.63
C ALA A 194 5.15 24.29 20.50
N ALA A 195 5.92 24.91 21.40
CA ALA A 195 7.38 24.80 21.42
C ALA A 195 7.85 23.37 21.70
N LEU A 196 7.17 22.62 22.58
CA LEU A 196 7.44 21.21 22.82
C LEU A 196 7.16 20.37 21.57
N LEU A 197 5.98 20.52 20.95
CA LEU A 197 5.63 19.80 19.72
C LEU A 197 6.57 20.14 18.54
N SER A 198 7.19 21.31 18.56
CA SER A 198 8.19 21.73 17.56
C SER A 198 9.59 21.19 17.85
N GLY A 199 9.79 20.49 18.97
CA GLY A 199 11.09 19.96 19.38
C GLY A 199 12.07 21.01 19.92
N ASP A 200 11.60 22.09 20.54
CA ASP A 200 12.50 23.06 21.17
C ASP A 200 13.15 22.48 22.44
N GLN A 201 14.46 22.20 22.35
CA GLN A 201 15.23 21.59 23.44
C GLN A 201 15.19 22.40 24.73
N LYS A 202 15.33 23.74 24.63
CA LYS A 202 15.39 24.60 25.82
C LYS A 202 14.07 24.57 26.58
N THR A 203 12.96 24.60 25.85
CA THR A 203 11.62 24.48 26.42
C THR A 203 11.44 23.12 27.07
N PHE A 204 11.88 22.04 26.42
CA PHE A 204 11.82 20.70 27.01
C PHE A 204 12.61 20.59 28.31
N GLU A 205 13.86 21.05 28.34
CA GLU A 205 14.72 21.00 29.54
C GLU A 205 14.14 21.83 30.69
N LEU A 206 13.63 23.03 30.40
CA LEU A 206 12.96 23.88 31.38
C LEU A 206 11.68 23.20 31.90
N PHE A 207 10.85 22.69 30.98
CA PHE A 207 9.60 22.03 31.32
C PHE A 207 9.83 20.79 32.18
N ARG A 208 10.87 20.01 31.91
CA ARG A 208 11.26 18.86 32.73
C ARG A 208 11.56 19.25 34.18
N CYS A 209 12.11 20.43 34.44
CA CYS A 209 12.29 20.93 35.81
C CYS A 209 10.96 21.31 36.51
N GLU A 210 9.95 21.70 35.74
CA GLU A 210 8.61 22.10 36.22
C GLU A 210 7.64 20.92 36.34
N ALA A 211 7.90 19.81 35.65
CA ALA A 211 7.07 18.61 35.60
C ALA A 211 7.66 17.49 36.47
N PRO A 212 7.23 17.34 37.74
CA PRO A 212 7.74 16.30 38.62
C PRO A 212 7.52 14.89 38.05
N GLU A 213 6.49 14.69 37.23
CA GLU A 213 6.19 13.41 36.59
C GLU A 213 7.30 12.97 35.62
N LEU A 214 7.88 13.92 34.88
CA LEU A 214 9.00 13.66 33.94
C LEU A 214 10.35 13.54 34.66
N MET A 215 10.50 14.16 35.84
CA MET A 215 11.73 14.03 36.64
C MET A 215 11.96 12.60 37.14
N HIS A 216 10.87 11.86 37.39
CA HIS A 216 10.94 10.45 37.81
C HIS A 216 11.27 9.49 36.67
N LEU A 217 11.30 9.98 35.42
CA LEU A 217 11.69 9.22 34.23
C LEU A 217 13.09 9.65 33.76
N PRO A 218 14.18 9.08 34.29
CA PRO A 218 15.53 9.41 33.85
C PRO A 218 15.77 9.11 32.36
N GLU A 219 15.00 8.18 31.78
CA GLU A 219 15.07 7.75 30.38
C GLU A 219 14.44 8.77 29.41
N ALA A 220 13.52 9.61 29.88
CA ALA A 220 12.85 10.66 29.10
C ALA A 220 13.76 11.88 28.83
N THR A 221 14.98 11.63 28.35
CA THR A 221 15.91 12.65 27.88
C THR A 221 15.34 13.36 26.64
N PHE A 222 15.92 14.51 26.27
CA PHE A 222 15.51 15.19 25.04
C PHE A 222 15.73 14.33 23.79
N ASP A 223 16.82 13.57 23.72
CA ASP A 223 17.10 12.65 22.61
C ASP A 223 16.04 11.53 22.51
N TRP A 224 15.64 10.99 23.67
CA TRP A 224 14.53 10.02 23.73
C TRP A 224 13.21 10.67 23.27
N TYR A 225 12.93 11.89 23.71
CA TYR A 225 11.72 12.63 23.35
C TYR A 225 11.63 12.87 21.85
N CYS A 226 12.72 13.30 21.21
CA CYS A 226 12.75 13.45 19.76
C CYS A 226 12.46 12.12 19.06
N ARG A 227 13.24 11.07 19.35
CA ARG A 227 13.16 9.82 18.60
C ARG A 227 11.89 9.01 18.80
N ASN A 228 11.36 9.01 20.03
CA ASN A 228 10.27 8.11 20.40
C ASN A 228 8.93 8.83 20.54
N TYR A 229 8.94 10.14 20.81
CA TYR A 229 7.71 10.92 20.88
C TYR A 229 7.48 11.74 19.61
N LEU A 230 8.43 12.61 19.23
CA LEU A 230 8.23 13.57 18.12
C LEU A 230 8.29 12.92 16.74
N ASP A 231 9.25 12.02 16.50
CA ASP A 231 9.43 11.33 15.22
C ASP A 231 8.38 10.22 14.98
N ARG A 232 7.43 10.05 15.91
CA ARG A 232 6.30 9.11 15.80
C ARG A 232 4.98 9.86 15.65
N ASP A 233 3.87 9.12 15.65
CA ASP A 233 2.51 9.64 15.46
C ASP A 233 1.92 10.39 16.67
N TYR A 234 2.59 10.39 17.83
CA TYR A 234 2.08 10.99 19.06
C TYR A 234 1.80 12.51 18.99
N PRO A 235 2.62 13.35 18.31
CA PRO A 235 2.34 14.77 18.16
C PRO A 235 1.06 15.01 17.36
N LEU A 236 0.84 14.22 16.31
CA LEU A 236 -0.39 14.31 15.51
C LEU A 236 -1.61 13.98 16.36
N ARG A 237 -1.54 12.95 17.20
CA ARG A 237 -2.60 12.66 18.18
C ARG A 237 -2.94 13.87 19.05
N MET A 238 -1.92 14.54 19.61
CA MET A 238 -2.12 15.74 20.42
C MET A 238 -2.75 16.88 19.62
N ILE A 239 -2.24 17.14 18.41
CA ILE A 239 -2.77 18.17 17.50
C ILE A 239 -4.25 17.92 17.18
N LEU A 240 -4.63 16.67 16.87
CA LEU A 240 -6.02 16.30 16.59
C LEU A 240 -6.92 16.57 17.80
N ARG A 241 -6.50 16.16 19.02
CA ARG A 241 -7.25 16.42 20.26
C ARG A 241 -7.46 17.91 20.52
N LEU A 242 -6.40 18.72 20.39
CA LEU A 242 -6.46 20.17 20.60
C LEU A 242 -7.41 20.87 19.62
N ASN A 243 -7.61 20.30 18.44
CA ASN A 243 -8.54 20.83 17.44
C ASN A 243 -9.98 20.32 17.60
N GLY A 244 -10.25 19.49 18.62
CA GLY A 244 -11.57 18.98 18.97
C GLY A 244 -11.96 17.70 18.25
N VAL A 245 -11.00 16.91 17.79
CA VAL A 245 -11.26 15.54 17.30
C VAL A 245 -11.44 14.62 18.50
N GLU A 246 -12.56 13.90 18.52
CA GLU A 246 -12.87 12.92 19.57
C GLU A 246 -12.26 11.56 19.22
N PHE A 247 -11.67 10.90 20.23
CA PHE A 247 -11.08 9.57 20.09
C PHE A 247 -11.98 8.55 20.79
N PRO A 248 -12.34 7.43 20.13
CA PRO A 248 -13.17 6.40 20.74
C PRO A 248 -12.40 5.63 21.82
N GLU A 249 -13.05 5.33 22.95
CA GLU A 249 -12.46 4.52 24.03
C GLU A 249 -12.48 3.01 23.72
N LYS A 250 -13.38 2.57 22.84
CA LYS A 250 -13.58 1.18 22.42
C LYS A 250 -13.96 1.11 20.94
N LEU A 251 -13.56 0.04 20.27
CA LEU A 251 -14.11 -0.33 18.97
C LEU A 251 -15.51 -0.92 19.18
N GLU A 252 -16.51 -0.36 18.50
CA GLU A 252 -17.89 -0.86 18.48
C GLU A 252 -18.07 -1.98 17.46
#